data_AF-A0A397PJ89-F1
#
_entry.id   AF-A0A397PJ89-F1
#
_cell.length_a   1.000
_cell.length_b   1.000
_cell.length_c   1.000
_cell.angle_alpha   90.00
_cell.angle_beta   90.00
_cell.angle_gamma   90.00
#
_symmetry.space_group_name_H-M   'P 1'
#
loop_
_entity.id
_entity.type
_entity.pdbx_description
1 polymer ?
#
loop_
_entity_poly.entity_id
_entity_poly.type
_entity_poly.pdbx_seq_one_letter_code
_entity_poly.pdbx_strand_id
1 'polypeptide(L)'
;MTVQAYEIEAALDRYARSAGVKPVQAYYIWGEFRVEQEGHVFYSDEAHEYCEACADTLLAQVLPLLPKVERDDHRVSPTNCHSEDTCKHCMTCGVLLDYALNDWGARNELTHYATELSTRDDLPPGEAFHIARIIEAAPNDEAVLAIARIALARIPKAAAEG
;
A
#
# COMPACT_ATOMS: atom_id res chain seq x y z
N MET A 1 19.80 7.46 4.53
CA MET A 1 18.83 8.55 4.30
C MET A 1 19.47 9.86 4.69
N THR A 2 19.44 10.87 3.82
CA THR A 2 19.90 12.22 4.16
C THR A 2 18.91 12.88 5.15
N VAL A 3 19.39 13.81 5.96
CA VAL A 3 18.53 14.56 6.92
C VAL A 3 17.34 15.20 6.19
N GLN A 4 17.57 15.73 4.98
CA GLN A 4 16.53 16.34 4.16
C GLN A 4 15.46 15.34 3.68
N ALA A 5 15.85 14.15 3.22
CA ALA A 5 14.89 13.14 2.75
C ALA A 5 13.95 12.69 3.87
N TYR A 6 14.51 12.46 5.05
CA TYR A 6 13.74 12.07 6.23
C TYR A 6 12.71 13.12 6.65
N GLU A 7 13.11 14.40 6.66
CA GLU A 7 12.21 15.50 7.05
C GLU A 7 11.03 15.64 6.09
N ILE A 8 11.27 15.48 4.78
CA ILE A 8 10.23 15.57 3.76
C ILE A 8 9.28 14.36 3.85
N GLU A 9 9.83 13.14 3.95
CA GLU A 9 9.06 11.91 4.14
C GLU A 9 8.13 12.02 5.34
N ALA A 10 8.68 12.38 6.51
CA ALA A 10 7.91 12.49 7.74
C ALA A 10 6.84 13.60 7.65
N ALA A 11 7.10 14.70 6.93
CA ALA A 11 6.09 15.76 6.74
C ALA A 11 4.93 15.30 5.85
N LEU A 12 5.21 14.57 4.78
CA LEU A 12 4.20 14.02 3.88
C LEU A 12 3.36 12.93 4.56
N ASP A 13 4.00 12.00 5.29
CA ASP A 13 3.30 10.97 6.04
C ASP A 13 2.41 11.57 7.14
N ARG A 14 2.90 12.57 7.90
CA ARG A 14 2.09 13.29 8.89
C ARG A 14 0.88 13.98 8.27
N TYR A 15 1.05 14.66 7.13
CA TYR A 15 -0.05 15.30 6.42
C TYR A 15 -1.10 14.28 5.95
N ALA A 16 -0.66 13.16 5.37
CA ALA A 16 -1.55 12.10 4.95
C ALA A 16 -2.39 11.57 6.13
N ARG A 17 -1.73 11.28 7.26
CA ARG A 17 -2.39 10.74 8.46
C ARG A 17 -3.33 11.74 9.12
N SER A 18 -2.95 13.03 9.21
CA SER A 18 -3.81 14.06 9.80
C SER A 18 -5.07 14.31 8.97
N ALA A 19 -4.99 14.11 7.65
CA ALA A 19 -6.12 14.16 6.73
C ALA A 19 -6.93 12.83 6.65
N GLY A 20 -6.61 11.83 7.48
CA GLY A 20 -7.40 10.62 7.64
C GLY A 20 -6.91 9.39 6.87
N VAL A 21 -5.77 9.46 6.18
CA VAL A 21 -5.15 8.28 5.56
C VAL A 21 -4.68 7.34 6.66
N LYS A 22 -5.23 6.13 6.66
CA LYS A 22 -4.92 5.07 7.63
C LYS A 22 -4.69 3.77 6.87
N PRO A 23 -3.46 3.56 6.35
CA PRO A 23 -3.09 2.28 5.78
C PRO A 23 -3.30 1.19 6.83
N VAL A 24 -3.86 0.06 6.43
CA VAL A 24 -4.08 -1.08 7.33
C VAL A 24 -3.02 -2.15 7.09
N GLN A 25 -2.69 -2.91 8.13
CA GLN A 25 -1.79 -4.05 8.01
C GLN A 25 -2.26 -4.99 6.90
N ALA A 26 -1.34 -5.35 6.02
CA ALA A 26 -1.58 -6.33 4.96
C ALA A 26 -1.54 -7.76 5.51
N TYR A 27 -2.43 -8.59 4.99
CA TYR A 27 -2.54 -10.01 5.27
C TYR A 27 -2.64 -10.79 3.97
N TYR A 28 -2.16 -12.03 4.00
CA TYR A 28 -2.37 -13.02 2.94
C TYR A 28 -2.99 -14.27 3.56
N ILE A 29 -3.49 -15.16 2.70
CA ILE A 29 -4.00 -16.46 3.09
C ILE A 29 -2.95 -17.50 2.70
N TRP A 30 -2.42 -18.21 3.68
CA TRP A 30 -1.60 -19.41 3.45
C TRP A 30 -2.43 -20.51 2.82
N GLY A 31 -1.81 -21.30 1.95
CA GLY A 31 -2.49 -22.36 1.21
C GLY A 31 -3.24 -21.76 0.03
N GLU A 32 -2.68 -21.93 -1.17
CA GLU A 32 -3.34 -21.54 -2.42
C GLU A 32 -4.63 -22.34 -2.58
N PHE A 33 -5.71 -21.66 -2.96
CA PHE A 33 -6.95 -22.33 -3.30
C PHE A 33 -7.61 -21.70 -4.51
N ARG A 34 -8.30 -22.55 -5.27
CA ARG A 34 -9.26 -22.15 -6.29
C ARG A 34 -10.49 -23.04 -6.18
N VAL A 35 -11.60 -22.49 -5.69
CA VAL A 35 -12.85 -23.23 -5.47
C VAL A 35 -13.96 -22.58 -6.28
N GLU A 36 -14.75 -23.39 -6.99
CA GLU A 36 -15.93 -22.93 -7.71
C GLU A 36 -17.20 -23.49 -7.04
N GLN A 37 -18.12 -22.60 -6.66
CA GLN A 37 -19.39 -22.96 -6.06
C GLN A 37 -20.51 -22.08 -6.63
N GLU A 38 -21.56 -22.71 -7.16
CA GLU A 38 -22.74 -22.00 -7.67
C GLU A 38 -22.40 -20.86 -8.66
N GLY A 39 -21.40 -21.11 -9.53
CA GLY A 39 -20.93 -20.13 -10.52
C GLY A 39 -20.02 -19.02 -9.97
N HIS A 40 -19.70 -19.03 -8.67
CA HIS A 40 -18.74 -18.12 -8.05
C HIS A 40 -17.38 -18.80 -7.92
N VAL A 41 -16.32 -18.07 -8.26
CA VAL A 41 -14.93 -18.53 -8.11
C VAL A 41 -14.29 -17.82 -6.92
N PHE A 42 -13.90 -18.60 -5.93
CA PHE A 42 -13.04 -18.17 -4.83
C PHE A 42 -11.61 -18.51 -5.18
N TYR A 43 -10.72 -17.53 -5.18
CA TYR A 43 -9.31 -17.73 -5.51
C TYR A 43 -8.42 -16.88 -4.63
N SER A 44 -7.40 -17.50 -4.04
CA SER A 44 -6.29 -16.82 -3.38
C SER A 44 -5.01 -17.59 -3.57
N ASP A 45 -3.93 -16.87 -3.83
CA ASP A 45 -2.55 -17.34 -3.71
C ASP A 45 -1.80 -16.45 -2.70
N GLU A 46 -0.50 -16.70 -2.52
CA GLU A 46 0.35 -15.94 -1.59
C GLU A 46 0.70 -14.53 -2.09
N ALA A 47 0.44 -14.20 -3.36
CA ALA A 47 0.64 -12.86 -3.90
C ALA A 47 -0.58 -11.96 -3.68
N HIS A 48 -1.71 -12.53 -3.28
CA HIS A 48 -2.91 -11.78 -2.94
C HIS A 48 -2.87 -11.21 -1.53
N GLU A 49 -3.11 -9.91 -1.44
CA GLU A 49 -3.09 -9.17 -0.18
C GLU A 49 -4.45 -8.56 0.14
N TYR A 50 -4.79 -8.61 1.42
CA TYR A 50 -6.09 -8.25 1.95
C TYR A 50 -5.91 -7.44 3.24
N CYS A 51 -6.97 -6.73 3.63
CA CYS A 51 -7.13 -6.40 5.04
C CYS A 51 -7.60 -7.64 5.80
N GLU A 52 -7.32 -7.70 7.12
CA GLU A 52 -7.64 -8.82 8.00
C GLU A 52 -9.08 -9.31 7.84
N ALA A 53 -10.04 -8.39 7.92
CA ALA A 53 -11.47 -8.71 7.84
C ALA A 53 -11.86 -9.36 6.49
N CYS A 54 -11.26 -8.93 5.39
CA CYS A 54 -11.52 -9.53 4.08
C CYS A 54 -10.86 -10.90 3.93
N ALA A 55 -9.63 -11.06 4.42
CA ALA A 55 -8.94 -12.36 4.44
C ALA A 55 -9.73 -13.39 5.27
N ASP A 56 -10.15 -13.02 6.48
CA ASP A 56 -10.93 -13.89 7.37
C ASP A 56 -12.27 -14.27 6.74
N THR A 57 -12.96 -13.28 6.15
CA THR A 57 -14.26 -13.51 5.50
C THR A 57 -14.13 -14.46 4.31
N LEU A 58 -13.09 -14.29 3.48
CA LEU A 58 -12.82 -15.17 2.35
C LEU A 58 -12.47 -16.58 2.81
N LEU A 59 -11.55 -16.71 3.78
CA LEU A 59 -11.14 -18.01 4.30
C LEU A 59 -12.31 -18.76 4.96
N ALA A 60 -13.15 -18.07 5.73
CA ALA A 60 -14.33 -18.65 6.37
C ALA A 60 -15.35 -19.20 5.36
N GLN A 61 -15.46 -18.58 4.17
CA GLN A 61 -16.32 -19.07 3.09
C GLN A 61 -15.73 -20.30 2.39
N VAL A 62 -14.40 -20.36 2.27
CA VAL A 62 -13.69 -21.40 1.51
C VAL A 62 -13.43 -22.66 2.33
N LEU A 63 -13.10 -22.54 3.63
CA LEU A 63 -12.78 -23.67 4.50
C LEU A 63 -13.82 -24.80 4.49
N PRO A 64 -15.15 -24.54 4.50
CA PRO A 64 -16.16 -25.58 4.41
C PRO A 64 -16.13 -26.38 3.09
N LEU A 65 -15.63 -25.76 2.01
CA LEU A 65 -15.60 -26.29 0.65
C LEU A 65 -14.34 -27.11 0.37
N LEU A 66 -13.27 -26.89 1.13
CA LEU A 66 -12.02 -27.62 1.01
C LEU A 66 -12.12 -29.03 1.62
N PRO A 67 -11.36 -30.01 1.07
CA PRO A 67 -11.14 -31.30 1.71
C PRO A 67 -10.66 -31.14 3.16
N LYS A 68 -11.22 -31.92 4.08
CA LYS A 68 -10.89 -31.81 5.52
C LYS A 68 -9.38 -31.89 5.80
N VAL A 69 -8.66 -32.66 5.01
CA VAL A 69 -7.21 -32.87 5.17
C VAL A 69 -6.37 -31.66 4.77
N GLU A 70 -6.93 -30.72 3.99
CA GLU A 70 -6.24 -29.52 3.51
C GLU A 70 -6.57 -28.28 4.36
N ARG A 71 -7.62 -28.32 5.18
CA ARG A 71 -8.12 -27.15 5.93
C ARG A 71 -7.09 -26.58 6.90
N ASP A 72 -6.31 -27.44 7.54
CA ASP A 72 -5.32 -27.04 8.54
C ASP A 72 -4.10 -26.33 7.90
N ASP A 73 -3.91 -26.46 6.59
CA ASP A 73 -2.86 -25.77 5.83
C ASP A 73 -3.24 -24.31 5.52
N HIS A 74 -4.52 -23.94 5.71
CA HIS A 74 -5.04 -22.63 5.35
C HIS A 74 -5.24 -21.73 6.57
N ARG A 75 -4.58 -20.57 6.55
CA ARG A 75 -4.67 -19.57 7.63
C ARG A 75 -4.41 -18.17 7.13
N VAL A 76 -5.06 -17.19 7.75
CA VAL A 76 -4.72 -15.78 7.58
C VAL A 76 -3.43 -15.50 8.32
N SER A 77 -2.51 -14.76 7.70
CA SER A 77 -1.25 -14.35 8.35
C SER A 77 -0.87 -12.93 7.95
N PRO A 78 -0.34 -12.14 8.90
CA PRO A 78 0.19 -10.83 8.56
C PRO A 78 1.40 -11.00 7.65
N THR A 79 1.53 -10.10 6.68
CA THR A 79 2.76 -9.99 5.87
C THR A 79 3.42 -8.66 6.15
N ASN A 80 4.74 -8.68 6.21
CA ASN A 80 5.49 -7.44 6.16
C ASN A 80 5.77 -7.18 4.69
N CYS A 81 4.90 -6.40 4.02
CA CYS A 81 5.05 -5.99 2.63
C CYS A 81 6.33 -5.17 2.48
N HIS A 82 7.45 -5.87 2.29
CA HIS A 82 8.74 -5.28 2.07
C HIS A 82 9.11 -5.56 0.62
N SER A 83 9.54 -4.51 -0.08
CA SER A 83 10.05 -4.60 -1.45
C SER A 83 8.97 -4.82 -2.50
N GLU A 84 7.86 -4.10 -2.39
CA GLU A 84 6.81 -4.09 -3.40
C GLU A 84 7.18 -3.27 -4.64
N ASP A 85 6.65 -3.66 -5.79
CA ASP A 85 6.82 -2.93 -7.05
C ASP A 85 5.71 -1.91 -7.34
N THR A 86 4.66 -1.88 -6.51
CA THR A 86 3.46 -1.06 -6.68
C THR A 86 2.79 -0.73 -5.34
N CYS A 87 1.90 0.26 -5.36
CA CYS A 87 1.02 0.59 -4.24
C CYS A 87 0.04 -0.57 -3.91
N LYS A 88 -0.18 -0.85 -2.62
CA LYS A 88 -1.00 -1.98 -2.17
C LYS A 88 -2.40 -1.60 -1.69
N HIS A 89 -3.38 -2.33 -2.20
CA HIS A 89 -4.77 -2.22 -1.78
C HIS A 89 -5.36 -3.61 -1.55
N CYS A 90 -6.28 -3.74 -0.60
CA CYS A 90 -7.00 -4.99 -0.37
C CYS A 90 -7.71 -5.44 -1.65
N MET A 91 -7.45 -6.66 -2.10
CA MET A 91 -8.01 -7.18 -3.35
C MET A 91 -9.54 -7.36 -3.33
N THR A 92 -10.14 -7.32 -2.14
CA THR A 92 -11.60 -7.42 -1.99
C THR A 92 -12.27 -6.05 -1.88
N CYS A 93 -11.82 -5.20 -0.95
CA CYS A 93 -12.53 -3.96 -0.61
C CYS A 93 -11.81 -2.68 -1.07
N GLY A 94 -10.61 -2.79 -1.62
CA GLY A 94 -9.84 -1.65 -2.13
C GLY A 94 -9.28 -0.72 -1.07
N VAL A 95 -9.36 -1.06 0.23
CA VAL A 95 -8.72 -0.24 1.27
C VAL A 95 -7.20 -0.22 1.08
N LEU A 96 -6.58 0.94 1.30
CA LEU A 96 -5.13 1.10 1.26
C LEU A 96 -4.47 0.22 2.34
N LEU A 97 -3.53 -0.61 1.91
CA LEU A 97 -2.71 -1.41 2.81
C LEU A 97 -1.40 -0.66 3.12
N ASP A 98 -0.78 -0.99 4.25
CA ASP A 98 0.57 -0.54 4.54
C ASP A 98 1.58 -1.34 3.69
N TYR A 99 2.60 -0.66 3.17
CA TYR A 99 3.58 -1.27 2.28
C TYR A 99 4.89 -0.48 2.24
N ALA A 100 5.97 -1.16 1.84
CA ALA A 100 7.25 -0.55 1.50
C ALA A 100 7.65 -0.94 0.07
N LEU A 101 8.03 0.06 -0.73
CA LEU A 101 8.49 -0.15 -2.09
C LEU A 101 9.94 -0.64 -2.12
N ASN A 102 10.29 -1.38 -3.17
CA ASN A 102 11.68 -1.57 -3.58
C ASN A 102 12.12 -0.44 -4.54
N ASP A 103 13.41 -0.41 -4.89
CA ASP A 103 13.98 0.54 -5.84
C ASP A 103 13.26 0.55 -7.21
N TRP A 104 12.76 -0.61 -7.66
CA TRP A 104 12.05 -0.73 -8.93
C TRP A 104 10.65 -0.10 -8.84
N GLY A 105 9.90 -0.40 -7.78
CA GLY A 105 8.60 0.18 -7.49
C GLY A 105 8.69 1.69 -7.33
N ALA A 106 9.68 2.18 -6.58
CA ALA A 106 9.94 3.60 -6.44
C ALA A 106 10.12 4.30 -7.80
N ARG A 107 10.86 3.69 -8.74
CA ARG A 107 11.06 4.25 -10.09
C ARG A 107 9.80 4.23 -10.96
N ASN A 108 9.01 3.17 -10.87
CA ASN A 108 7.76 3.08 -11.63
C ASN A 108 6.76 4.14 -11.15
N GLU A 109 6.57 4.23 -9.83
CA GLU A 109 5.68 5.21 -9.20
C GLU A 109 6.17 6.65 -9.44
N LEU A 110 7.49 6.87 -9.46
CA LEU A 110 8.06 8.18 -9.77
C LEU A 110 7.62 8.71 -11.14
N THR A 111 7.58 7.85 -12.16
CA THR A 111 7.15 8.23 -13.51
C THR A 111 5.69 8.66 -13.54
N HIS A 112 4.86 8.00 -12.74
CA HIS A 112 3.44 8.34 -12.57
C HIS A 112 3.29 9.72 -11.92
N TYR A 113 3.89 9.93 -10.74
CA TYR A 113 3.76 11.19 -10.00
C TYR A 113 4.44 12.39 -10.65
N ALA A 114 5.51 12.18 -11.44
CA ALA A 114 6.10 13.22 -12.26
C ALA A 114 5.07 13.86 -13.20
N THR A 115 4.17 13.03 -13.75
CA THR A 115 3.12 13.48 -14.67
C THR A 115 1.95 14.06 -13.89
N GLU A 116 1.42 13.36 -12.88
CA GLU A 116 0.21 13.77 -12.17
C GLU A 116 0.38 15.11 -11.44
N LEU A 117 1.49 15.27 -10.71
CA LEU A 117 1.76 16.51 -10.00
C LEU A 117 1.94 17.68 -10.97
N SER A 118 2.40 17.47 -12.20
CA SER A 118 2.51 18.55 -13.18
C SER A 118 1.15 19.12 -13.63
N THR A 119 0.06 18.39 -13.38
CA THR A 119 -1.29 18.74 -13.88
C THR A 119 -2.25 19.22 -12.79
N ARG A 120 -1.84 19.20 -11.52
CA ARG A 120 -2.68 19.54 -10.37
C ARG A 120 -1.98 20.55 -9.46
N ASP A 121 -2.77 21.43 -8.84
CA ASP A 121 -2.28 22.41 -7.87
C ASP A 121 -2.43 21.92 -6.41
N ASP A 122 -3.29 20.92 -6.18
CA ASP A 122 -3.50 20.29 -4.88
C ASP A 122 -2.60 19.05 -4.67
N LEU A 123 -2.42 18.64 -3.42
CA LEU A 123 -1.83 17.36 -3.05
C LEU A 123 -2.85 16.54 -2.24
N PRO A 124 -3.52 15.56 -2.87
CA PRO A 124 -4.37 14.63 -2.15
C PRO A 124 -3.60 13.88 -1.05
N PRO A 125 -4.21 13.65 0.12
CA PRO A 125 -3.56 12.94 1.23
C PRO A 125 -3.01 11.56 0.86
N GLY A 126 -3.72 10.80 0.02
CA GLY A 126 -3.26 9.49 -0.46
C GLY A 126 -1.97 9.60 -1.27
N GLU A 127 -1.88 10.57 -2.19
CA GLU A 127 -0.66 10.83 -2.97
C GLU A 127 0.50 11.25 -2.05
N ALA A 128 0.25 12.03 -1.00
CA ALA A 128 1.28 12.36 -0.02
C ALA A 128 1.83 11.10 0.69
N PHE A 129 0.96 10.16 1.07
CA PHE A 129 1.38 8.87 1.63
C PHE A 129 2.23 8.08 0.63
N HIS A 130 1.78 7.95 -0.62
CA HIS A 130 2.51 7.21 -1.65
C HIS A 130 3.89 7.82 -1.92
N ILE A 131 3.99 9.15 -2.03
CA ILE A 131 5.27 9.85 -2.20
C ILE A 131 6.18 9.63 -0.99
N ALA A 132 5.66 9.60 0.23
CA ALA A 132 6.44 9.25 1.42
C ALA A 132 7.06 7.84 1.31
N ARG A 133 6.30 6.84 0.83
CA ARG A 133 6.82 5.48 0.58
C ARG A 133 7.90 5.45 -0.52
N ILE A 134 7.78 6.29 -1.56
CA ILE A 134 8.82 6.42 -2.61
C ILE A 134 10.12 7.00 -2.04
N ILE A 135 10.03 8.01 -1.17
CA ILE A 135 11.21 8.61 -0.52
C ILE A 135 11.88 7.60 0.41
N GLU A 136 11.11 6.80 1.16
CA GLU A 136 11.64 5.75 2.03
C GLU A 136 12.46 4.72 1.23
N ALA A 137 11.96 4.30 0.07
CA ALA A 137 12.63 3.34 -0.80
C ALA A 137 13.87 3.92 -1.50
N ALA A 138 13.82 5.18 -1.93
CA ALA A 138 14.89 5.82 -2.71
C ALA A 138 15.31 7.19 -2.15
N PRO A 139 15.83 7.27 -0.91
CA PRO A 139 16.02 8.54 -0.18
C PRO A 139 17.17 9.41 -0.69
N ASN A 140 18.00 8.88 -1.59
CA ASN A 140 19.14 9.57 -2.18
C ASN A 140 18.96 9.81 -3.70
N ASP A 141 17.79 9.48 -4.25
CA ASP A 141 17.50 9.72 -5.67
C ASP A 141 17.03 11.17 -5.87
N GLU A 142 17.80 11.95 -6.64
CA GLU A 142 17.52 13.37 -6.86
C GLU A 142 16.19 13.63 -7.58
N ALA A 143 15.73 12.69 -8.43
CA ALA A 143 14.45 12.83 -9.10
C ALA A 143 13.29 12.61 -8.11
N VAL A 144 13.44 11.65 -7.20
CA VAL A 144 12.51 11.46 -6.06
C VAL A 144 12.47 12.72 -5.19
N LEU A 145 13.63 13.26 -4.83
CA LEU A 145 13.70 14.47 -3.99
C LEU A 145 13.12 15.70 -4.69
N ALA A 146 13.26 15.84 -6.01
CA ALA A 146 12.65 16.92 -6.76
C ALA A 146 11.11 16.88 -6.66
N ILE A 147 10.51 15.71 -6.85
CA ILE A 147 9.06 15.51 -6.72
C ILE A 147 8.60 15.70 -5.28
N ALA A 148 9.35 15.16 -4.32
CA ALA A 148 9.06 15.31 -2.90
C ALA A 148 9.00 16.78 -2.47
N ARG A 149 9.90 17.64 -3.00
CA ARG A 149 9.89 19.09 -2.73
C ARG A 149 8.67 19.79 -3.34
N ILE A 150 8.24 19.37 -4.53
CA ILE A 150 7.01 19.89 -5.17
C ILE A 150 5.79 19.52 -4.32
N ALA A 151 5.69 18.26 -3.90
CA ALA A 151 4.62 17.78 -3.04
C ALA A 151 4.60 18.52 -1.70
N LEU A 152 5.76 18.68 -1.05
CA LEU A 152 5.88 19.41 0.22
C LEU A 152 5.35 20.84 0.12
N ALA A 153 5.67 21.54 -0.98
CA ALA A 153 5.21 22.92 -1.21
C ALA A 153 3.68 23.05 -1.38
N ARG A 154 2.99 21.93 -1.66
CA ARG A 154 1.53 21.87 -1.84
C ARG A 154 0.78 21.46 -0.58
N ILE A 155 1.48 21.07 0.49
CA ILE A 155 0.83 20.84 1.78
C ILE A 155 0.18 22.17 2.22
N PRO A 156 -1.14 22.19 2.52
CA PRO A 156 -1.79 23.39 3.01
C PRO A 156 -1.09 23.90 4.28
N LYS A 157 -0.79 25.20 4.35
CA LYS A 157 -0.06 25.80 5.50
C LYS A 157 -0.70 25.50 6.86
N ALA A 158 -2.03 25.39 6.92
CA ALA A 158 -2.77 25.04 8.14
C ALA A 158 -2.53 23.60 8.62
N ALA A 159 -2.03 22.70 7.76
CA ALA A 159 -1.71 21.31 8.08
C ALA A 159 -0.23 21.10 8.44
N ALA A 160 0.62 22.13 8.33
CA ALA A 160 2.05 22.06 8.62
C ALA A 160 2.42 22.40 10.09
N GLU A 161 1.47 22.91 10.88
CA GLU A 161 1.68 23.42 12.25
C GLU A 161 1.00 22.57 13.35
N GLY A 162 0.38 21.44 12.99
CA GLY A 162 -0.28 20.50 13.93
C GLY A 162 0.46 19.19 14.08
#